data_AF-A0A1I7U6H5-F1
#
_entry.id   AF-A0A1I7U6H5-F1
#
_cell.length_a   1.000
_cell.length_b   1.000
_cell.length_c   1.000
_cell.angle_alpha   90.00
_cell.angle_beta   90.00
_cell.angle_gamma   90.00
#
_symmetry.space_group_name_H-M   'P 1'
#
loop_
_entity.id
_entity.type
_entity.pdbx_description
1 polymer ?
#
loop_
_entity_poly.entity_id
_entity_poly.type
_entity_poly.pdbx_seq_one_letter_code
_entity_poly.pdbx_strand_id
1 'polypeptide(L)'
;MPPRKKLHEDIFDGEEDYCPKRKIKKLDIEDDASSKIFNNQNIVHEIIEHLVGNDKSILDFLLLRLVSKSFNSVVLSKIRAEFVQVQVSPLQKSEANGEYSDNEDVEYESSSFLQDRLFTVNERTTSFSKSSKLFEFLNSVARIRVRDLLFSGFTSTDKRLHDCILYSLLAANWFSLASYKGADEVCNGCAACREIASRVKVYGPVQLCTLIEPISGRKHYEQLIVTEILLAEIAYHCVEMIGSKEEAFVRLAKIINLEISCDQLDLVFSDRCMWSKDTLAHPREVIDWIIKAWKVKSINIRFMTGYSSIDYKQWACKRIFTEMRFDEMFVKDQNSRSRSDRDHFERVEVDMQAGDEIATCFAESMGMFERSGMSSTAFQNVCANVKRIFPTQDMYLILPVELAHVASVEFDGFCEALLEFAWKDEQTARHSRLFFRLYTFGITEKEVMRQIKKQFKINCRPVAAMLSDPSVRCSFLKWLPGSTSTFDRSLLSFTDTSNNCVLHLEVCVEPA
;
A
#
# COMPACT_ATOMS: atom_id res chain seq x y z
N MET A 1 -1.61 -108.94 2.30
CA MET A 1 -2.95 -109.33 1.81
C MET A 1 -3.51 -108.20 0.93
N PRO A 2 -3.72 -108.44 -0.37
CA PRO A 2 -4.46 -107.55 -1.32
C PRO A 2 -5.99 -107.75 -1.14
N PRO A 3 -6.95 -107.07 -1.84
CA PRO A 3 -6.91 -106.49 -3.21
C PRO A 3 -7.55 -105.08 -3.38
N ARG A 4 -7.10 -104.23 -4.32
CA ARG A 4 -7.56 -104.07 -5.73
C ARG A 4 -9.09 -104.07 -5.96
N LYS A 5 -9.59 -102.95 -6.50
CA LYS A 5 -10.68 -102.77 -7.50
C LYS A 5 -10.87 -101.24 -7.68
N LYS A 6 -11.09 -100.63 -8.84
CA LYS A 6 -11.16 -101.03 -10.25
C LYS A 6 -11.11 -99.72 -11.05
N LEU A 7 -10.40 -99.74 -12.19
CA LEU A 7 -10.63 -98.80 -13.30
C LEU A 7 -12.02 -99.04 -13.91
N HIS A 8 -12.67 -97.95 -14.29
CA HIS A 8 -13.61 -97.76 -15.41
C HIS A 8 -13.34 -96.30 -15.83
N GLU A 9 -12.68 -95.98 -16.95
CA GLU A 9 -13.24 -96.00 -18.31
C GLU A 9 -14.70 -95.55 -18.33
N ASP A 10 -14.92 -94.27 -18.63
CA ASP A 10 -15.63 -93.89 -19.85
C ASP A 10 -15.31 -92.46 -20.27
N ILE A 11 -14.96 -92.35 -21.55
CA ILE A 11 -14.82 -91.15 -22.36
C ILE A 11 -16.24 -90.68 -22.69
N PHE A 12 -16.56 -89.43 -22.44
CA PHE A 12 -17.54 -88.71 -23.26
C PHE A 12 -17.13 -87.24 -23.37
N ASP A 13 -17.00 -86.83 -24.62
CA ASP A 13 -16.74 -85.48 -25.08
C ASP A 13 -17.81 -84.50 -24.58
N GLY A 14 -17.32 -83.34 -24.16
CA GLY A 14 -18.12 -82.16 -23.84
C GLY A 14 -17.21 -80.96 -23.91
N GLU A 15 -17.00 -80.46 -25.13
CA GLU A 15 -16.51 -79.11 -25.36
C GLU A 15 -17.39 -78.12 -24.58
N GLU A 16 -16.79 -77.31 -23.71
CA GLU A 16 -17.34 -76.00 -23.35
C GLU A 16 -16.26 -75.15 -22.64
N ASP A 17 -15.74 -74.20 -23.42
CA ASP A 17 -15.15 -72.92 -23.04
C ASP A 17 -14.38 -72.81 -21.72
N TYR A 18 -13.05 -72.87 -21.86
CA TYR A 18 -12.07 -72.44 -20.88
C TYR A 18 -12.07 -70.90 -20.74
N CYS A 19 -13.13 -70.34 -20.17
CA CYS A 19 -13.15 -68.94 -19.75
C CYS A 19 -12.67 -68.89 -18.29
N PRO A 20 -11.46 -68.37 -17.99
CA PRO A 20 -11.04 -68.22 -16.61
C PRO A 20 -11.97 -67.20 -15.96
N LYS A 21 -12.87 -67.70 -15.11
CA LYS A 21 -13.64 -66.89 -14.17
C LYS A 21 -12.63 -66.11 -13.34
N ARG A 22 -12.27 -64.91 -13.81
CA ARG A 22 -11.66 -63.88 -12.98
C ARG A 22 -12.67 -63.69 -11.85
N LYS A 23 -12.32 -64.19 -10.67
CA LYS A 23 -12.92 -63.73 -9.42
C LYS A 23 -12.60 -62.24 -9.36
N ILE A 24 -13.43 -61.42 -9.98
CA ILE A 24 -13.55 -60.03 -9.63
C ILE A 24 -13.97 -60.10 -8.17
N LYS A 25 -13.01 -59.90 -7.25
CA LYS A 25 -13.35 -59.44 -5.92
C LYS A 25 -14.31 -58.29 -6.19
N LYS A 26 -15.56 -58.38 -5.70
CA LYS A 26 -16.37 -57.18 -5.51
C LYS A 26 -15.42 -56.22 -4.78
N LEU A 27 -14.92 -55.23 -5.51
CA LEU A 27 -14.36 -54.06 -4.88
C LEU A 27 -15.54 -53.53 -4.09
N ASP A 28 -15.42 -53.48 -2.78
CA ASP A 28 -16.28 -52.69 -1.93
C ASP A 28 -16.06 -51.22 -2.36
N ILE A 29 -16.69 -50.83 -3.47
CA ILE A 29 -16.54 -49.51 -4.12
C ILE A 29 -17.15 -48.42 -3.21
N GLU A 30 -18.06 -48.78 -2.31
CA GLU A 30 -18.74 -47.83 -1.43
C GLU A 30 -17.86 -47.34 -0.28
N ASP A 31 -16.90 -48.14 0.23
CA ASP A 31 -16.01 -47.73 1.33
C ASP A 31 -14.66 -47.12 0.88
N ASP A 32 -14.32 -47.20 -0.41
CA ASP A 32 -13.00 -46.81 -0.94
C ASP A 32 -13.01 -45.48 -1.74
N ALA A 33 -14.17 -45.01 -2.20
CA ALA A 33 -14.25 -43.76 -2.97
C ALA A 33 -14.04 -42.52 -2.09
N SER A 34 -14.74 -42.45 -0.96
CA SER A 34 -14.65 -41.34 0.01
C SER A 34 -13.25 -41.21 0.59
N SER A 35 -12.60 -42.34 0.91
CA SER A 35 -11.24 -42.37 1.43
C SER A 35 -10.21 -41.89 0.40
N LYS A 36 -10.39 -42.25 -0.89
CA LYS A 36 -9.54 -41.76 -1.99
C LYS A 36 -9.67 -40.27 -2.22
N ILE A 37 -10.88 -39.72 -2.10
CA ILE A 37 -11.13 -38.28 -2.26
C ILE A 37 -10.55 -37.51 -1.07
N PHE A 38 -10.92 -37.85 0.16
CA PHE A 38 -10.55 -37.09 1.36
C PHE A 38 -9.12 -37.31 1.84
N ASN A 39 -8.38 -38.25 1.24
CA ASN A 39 -6.94 -38.39 1.44
C ASN A 39 -6.11 -37.80 0.28
N ASN A 40 -6.72 -37.42 -0.84
CA ASN A 40 -6.01 -36.77 -1.95
C ASN A 40 -5.84 -35.27 -1.65
N GLN A 41 -4.59 -34.82 -1.46
CA GLN A 41 -4.29 -33.43 -1.10
C GLN A 41 -4.76 -32.42 -2.15
N ASN A 42 -4.67 -32.73 -3.45
CA ASN A 42 -5.06 -31.81 -4.52
C ASN A 42 -6.58 -31.61 -4.53
N ILE A 43 -7.35 -32.69 -4.36
CA ILE A 43 -8.82 -32.60 -4.32
C ILE A 43 -9.26 -31.86 -3.05
N VAL A 44 -8.64 -32.17 -1.91
CA VAL A 44 -8.93 -31.46 -0.65
C VAL A 44 -8.57 -29.98 -0.72
N HIS A 45 -7.51 -29.62 -1.45
CA HIS A 45 -7.16 -28.22 -1.72
C HIS A 45 -8.29 -27.49 -2.46
N GLU A 46 -8.75 -28.05 -3.58
CA GLU A 46 -9.87 -27.48 -4.35
C GLU A 46 -11.15 -27.37 -3.53
N ILE A 47 -11.47 -28.39 -2.73
CA ILE A 47 -12.63 -28.36 -1.82
C ILE A 47 -12.51 -27.21 -0.83
N ILE A 48 -11.35 -27.03 -0.19
CA ILE A 48 -11.16 -25.96 0.80
C ILE A 48 -11.16 -24.59 0.12
N GLU A 49 -10.57 -24.43 -1.07
CA GLU A 49 -10.66 -23.17 -1.84
C GLU A 49 -12.12 -22.76 -2.07
N HIS A 50 -12.96 -23.69 -2.53
CA HIS A 50 -14.38 -23.42 -2.78
C HIS A 50 -15.18 -23.15 -1.50
N LEU A 51 -14.81 -23.76 -0.37
CA LEU A 51 -15.51 -23.59 0.91
C LEU A 51 -15.18 -22.27 1.61
N VAL A 52 -13.91 -21.87 1.55
CA VAL A 52 -13.41 -20.66 2.20
C VAL A 52 -13.91 -19.44 1.43
N GLY A 53 -14.05 -19.52 0.09
CA GLY A 53 -14.49 -18.37 -0.71
C GLY A 53 -13.58 -17.15 -0.51
N ASN A 54 -13.94 -16.02 -1.10
CA ASN A 54 -13.09 -14.82 -1.00
C ASN A 54 -13.25 -14.07 0.34
N ASP A 55 -14.39 -14.23 1.03
CA ASP A 55 -14.76 -13.36 2.16
C ASP A 55 -14.68 -14.04 3.55
N LYS A 56 -14.18 -15.28 3.65
CA LYS A 56 -14.08 -15.99 4.95
C LYS A 56 -12.65 -16.37 5.26
N SER A 57 -12.25 -16.27 6.52
CA SER A 57 -10.91 -16.69 6.96
C SER A 57 -10.84 -18.22 7.09
N ILE A 58 -9.69 -18.80 6.74
CA ILE A 58 -9.43 -20.24 6.95
C ILE A 58 -9.59 -20.65 8.43
N LEU A 59 -9.42 -19.70 9.36
CA LEU A 59 -9.56 -19.94 10.80
C LEU A 59 -11.00 -20.24 11.23
N ASP A 60 -12.00 -19.90 10.43
CA ASP A 60 -13.39 -20.29 10.71
C ASP A 60 -13.68 -21.75 10.37
N PHE A 61 -12.76 -22.40 9.64
CA PHE A 61 -12.89 -23.78 9.18
C PHE A 61 -11.91 -24.73 9.90
N LEU A 62 -11.46 -24.38 11.11
CA LEU A 62 -10.53 -25.21 11.89
C LEU A 62 -11.07 -26.63 12.17
N LEU A 63 -12.39 -26.82 12.22
CA LEU A 63 -13.00 -28.14 12.40
C LEU A 63 -12.71 -29.09 11.23
N LEU A 64 -12.46 -28.57 10.01
CA LEU A 64 -12.09 -29.40 8.86
C LEU A 64 -10.80 -30.17 9.11
N ARG A 65 -9.92 -29.68 9.99
CA ARG A 65 -8.69 -30.39 10.38
C ARG A 65 -8.96 -31.77 11.00
N LEU A 66 -10.17 -32.00 11.53
CA LEU A 66 -10.55 -33.25 12.16
C LEU A 66 -11.06 -34.30 11.15
N VAL A 67 -11.30 -33.92 9.89
CA VAL A 67 -11.86 -34.80 8.85
C VAL A 67 -10.85 -35.86 8.40
N SER A 68 -9.62 -35.45 8.06
CA SER A 68 -8.54 -36.37 7.67
C SER A 68 -7.16 -35.72 7.86
N LYS A 69 -6.09 -36.53 7.76
CA LYS A 69 -4.71 -36.02 7.75
C LYS A 69 -4.47 -35.05 6.60
N SER A 70 -5.07 -35.30 5.44
CA SER A 70 -4.94 -34.43 4.26
C SER A 70 -5.64 -33.10 4.49
N PHE A 71 -6.85 -33.09 5.05
CA PHE A 71 -7.50 -31.84 5.46
C PHE A 71 -6.67 -31.05 6.48
N ASN A 72 -6.16 -31.71 7.53
CA ASN A 72 -5.30 -31.03 8.50
C ASN A 72 -4.07 -30.40 7.83
N SER A 73 -3.41 -31.11 6.91
CA SER A 73 -2.25 -30.58 6.19
C SER A 73 -2.60 -29.36 5.34
N VAL A 74 -3.69 -29.43 4.57
CA VAL A 74 -4.11 -28.35 3.67
C VAL A 74 -4.58 -27.12 4.45
N VAL A 75 -5.40 -27.30 5.49
CA VAL A 75 -5.86 -26.19 6.36
C VAL A 75 -4.66 -25.49 7.01
N LEU A 76 -3.71 -26.23 7.58
CA LEU A 76 -2.51 -25.62 8.16
C LEU A 76 -1.63 -24.93 7.11
N SER A 77 -1.57 -25.45 5.88
CA SER A 77 -0.87 -24.80 4.76
C SER A 77 -1.50 -23.46 4.40
N LYS A 78 -2.84 -23.40 4.33
CA LYS A 78 -3.58 -22.16 4.05
C LYS A 78 -3.44 -21.14 5.19
N ILE A 79 -3.50 -21.57 6.45
CA ILE A 79 -3.20 -20.71 7.61
C ILE A 79 -1.79 -20.10 7.47
N ARG A 80 -0.77 -20.91 7.13
CA ARG A 80 0.59 -20.38 6.94
C ARG A 80 0.66 -19.35 5.83
N ALA A 81 -0.05 -19.57 4.73
CA ALA A 81 -0.09 -18.64 3.60
C ALA A 81 -0.77 -17.32 3.97
N GLU A 82 -1.93 -17.38 4.65
CA GLU A 82 -2.66 -16.20 5.14
C GLU A 82 -1.83 -15.36 6.12
N PHE A 83 -1.08 -16.00 7.01
CA PHE A 83 -0.26 -15.34 8.02
C PHE A 83 1.19 -15.04 7.60
N VAL A 84 1.51 -15.16 6.30
CA VAL A 84 2.77 -14.58 5.78
C VAL A 84 2.74 -13.06 5.92
N GLN A 85 1.57 -12.47 5.67
CA GLN A 85 1.30 -11.04 5.82
C GLN A 85 0.31 -10.86 6.96
N VAL A 86 0.67 -10.01 7.91
CA VAL A 86 -0.14 -9.72 9.09
C VAL A 86 -0.44 -8.24 9.12
N GLN A 87 -1.72 -7.90 9.06
CA GLN A 87 -2.22 -6.55 9.33
C GLN A 87 -2.93 -6.54 10.68
N VAL A 88 -2.62 -5.53 11.49
CA VAL A 88 -3.23 -5.29 12.79
C VAL A 88 -3.87 -3.91 12.74
N SER A 89 -5.14 -3.81 13.12
CA SER A 89 -5.88 -2.54 13.14
C SER A 89 -6.83 -2.49 14.34
N PRO A 90 -7.25 -1.29 14.79
CA PRO A 90 -8.27 -1.20 15.82
C PRO A 90 -9.62 -1.71 15.29
N LEU A 91 -10.48 -2.17 16.20
CA LEU A 91 -11.87 -2.44 15.85
C LEU A 91 -12.57 -1.10 15.58
N GLN A 92 -12.90 -0.82 14.32
CA GLN A 92 -13.74 0.34 14.00
C GLN A 92 -15.12 0.12 14.62
N LYS A 93 -15.61 1.10 15.41
CA LYS A 93 -17.02 1.12 15.79
C LYS A 93 -17.77 1.37 14.48
N SER A 94 -18.55 0.38 14.04
CA SER A 94 -19.45 0.58 12.90
C SER A 94 -20.25 1.86 13.17
N GLU A 95 -20.14 2.85 12.29
CA GLU A 95 -21.02 4.01 12.25
C GLU A 95 -22.40 3.50 11.83
N ALA A 96 -23.12 2.90 12.78
CA ALA A 96 -24.51 2.57 12.62
C ALA A 96 -25.30 3.88 12.82
N ASN A 97 -25.78 4.40 11.69
CA ASN A 97 -26.78 5.45 11.53
C ASN A 97 -26.25 6.88 11.73
N GLY A 98 -26.21 7.60 10.61
CA GLY A 98 -25.96 9.02 10.58
C GLY A 98 -27.01 9.78 11.37
N GLU A 99 -26.55 10.46 12.42
CA GLU A 99 -27.07 11.73 12.88
C GLU A 99 -25.84 12.55 13.29
N TYR A 100 -25.66 13.68 12.60
CA TYR A 100 -24.68 14.69 12.97
C TYR A 100 -24.98 15.14 14.40
N SER A 101 -24.16 14.69 15.34
CA SER A 101 -24.05 15.30 16.66
C SER A 101 -22.70 15.99 16.72
N ASP A 102 -22.67 17.25 16.26
CA ASP A 102 -21.69 18.20 16.74
C ASP A 102 -21.81 18.30 18.27
N ASN A 103 -20.66 18.28 18.94
CA ASN A 103 -20.44 18.15 20.39
C ASN A 103 -20.38 16.70 20.88
N GLU A 104 -19.15 16.23 21.13
CA GLU A 104 -18.65 16.12 22.50
C GLU A 104 -17.15 15.78 22.45
N ASP A 105 -16.35 16.62 23.11
CA ASP A 105 -15.05 16.23 23.64
C ASP A 105 -15.27 14.99 24.51
N VAL A 106 -15.07 13.80 23.94
CA VAL A 106 -15.08 12.57 24.72
C VAL A 106 -13.79 12.57 25.52
N GLU A 107 -13.89 13.06 26.76
CA GLU A 107 -13.00 12.72 27.85
C GLU A 107 -12.60 11.24 27.70
N TYR A 108 -11.30 10.98 27.60
CA TYR A 108 -10.77 9.65 27.84
C TYR A 108 -11.10 9.29 29.30
N GLU A 109 -12.29 8.72 29.49
CA GLU A 109 -12.74 8.19 30.75
C GLU A 109 -11.68 7.20 31.24
N SER A 110 -10.99 7.65 32.26
CA SER A 110 -10.07 6.89 33.09
C SER A 110 -10.87 5.94 34.00
N SER A 111 -11.72 5.10 33.42
CA SER A 111 -12.61 4.21 34.19
C SER A 111 -13.18 3.03 33.39
N SER A 112 -12.35 2.06 33.01
CA SER A 112 -12.65 0.64 33.25
C SER A 112 -11.43 -0.26 33.00
N PHE A 113 -10.77 -0.68 34.08
CA PHE A 113 -9.69 -1.68 34.05
C PHE A 113 -10.16 -3.11 33.70
N LEU A 114 -11.34 -3.29 33.08
CA LEU A 114 -12.00 -4.60 32.94
C LEU A 114 -12.61 -4.93 31.58
N GLN A 115 -12.63 -4.01 30.60
CA GLN A 115 -13.14 -4.37 29.27
C GLN A 115 -11.99 -4.91 28.40
N ASP A 116 -12.10 -6.19 28.02
CA ASP A 116 -11.14 -6.86 27.16
C ASP A 116 -11.08 -6.14 25.79
N ARG A 117 -9.98 -5.41 25.56
CA ARG A 117 -9.82 -4.56 24.39
C ARG A 117 -9.85 -5.41 23.12
N LEU A 118 -10.63 -4.97 22.15
CA LEU A 118 -10.79 -5.63 20.85
C LEU A 118 -9.88 -4.96 19.81
N PHE A 119 -9.32 -5.77 18.92
CA PHE A 119 -8.54 -5.35 17.77
C PHE A 119 -8.71 -6.39 16.67
N THR A 120 -8.29 -6.07 15.45
CA THR A 120 -8.32 -7.05 14.35
C THR A 120 -6.91 -7.54 14.00
N VAL A 121 -6.82 -8.78 13.55
CA VAL A 121 -5.63 -9.37 12.93
C VAL A 121 -6.08 -10.00 11.63
N ASN A 122 -5.59 -9.50 10.48
CA ASN A 122 -6.08 -9.87 9.15
C ASN A 122 -7.61 -9.80 9.08
N GLU A 123 -8.18 -8.64 9.45
CA GLU A 123 -9.62 -8.34 9.47
C GLU A 123 -10.46 -9.17 10.46
N ARG A 124 -9.84 -10.12 11.17
CA ARG A 124 -10.51 -10.92 12.19
C ARG A 124 -10.46 -10.24 13.54
N THR A 125 -11.62 -9.94 14.09
CA THR A 125 -11.74 -9.43 15.47
C THR A 125 -11.23 -10.45 16.48
N THR A 126 -10.30 -10.01 17.31
CA THR A 126 -9.75 -10.74 18.43
C THR A 126 -9.72 -9.83 19.66
N SER A 127 -9.58 -10.45 20.83
CA SER A 127 -9.52 -9.76 22.11
C SER A 127 -8.24 -10.14 22.84
N PHE A 128 -7.72 -9.30 23.73
CA PHE A 128 -6.48 -9.62 24.46
C PHE A 128 -6.60 -10.91 25.27
N SER A 129 -7.76 -11.19 25.89
CA SER A 129 -7.94 -12.42 26.67
C SER A 129 -7.92 -13.68 25.80
N LYS A 130 -8.35 -13.57 24.54
CA LYS A 130 -8.42 -14.70 23.59
C LYS A 130 -7.16 -14.82 22.72
N SER A 131 -6.40 -13.73 22.55
CA SER A 131 -5.25 -13.67 21.65
C SER A 131 -4.17 -14.67 22.03
N SER A 132 -3.92 -14.88 23.33
CA SER A 132 -2.90 -15.82 23.82
C SER A 132 -3.10 -17.24 23.27
N LYS A 133 -4.32 -17.80 23.36
CA LYS A 133 -4.62 -19.16 22.87
C LYS A 133 -4.56 -19.24 21.34
N LEU A 134 -5.02 -18.20 20.66
CA LEU A 134 -4.95 -18.12 19.20
C LEU A 134 -3.49 -18.10 18.75
N PHE A 135 -2.66 -17.24 19.34
CA PHE A 135 -1.26 -17.10 18.99
C PHE A 135 -0.45 -18.34 19.35
N GLU A 136 -0.76 -19.01 20.46
CA GLU A 136 -0.18 -20.31 20.80
C GLU A 136 -0.49 -21.36 19.73
N PHE A 137 -1.74 -21.43 19.27
CA PHE A 137 -2.10 -22.31 18.17
C PHE A 137 -1.33 -21.98 16.89
N LEU A 138 -1.27 -20.69 16.52
CA LEU A 138 -0.58 -20.23 15.31
C LEU A 138 0.92 -20.55 15.36
N ASN A 139 1.57 -20.38 16.51
CA ASN A 139 3.00 -20.61 16.67
C ASN A 139 3.35 -22.09 16.85
N SER A 140 2.64 -22.81 17.70
CA SER A 140 3.00 -24.18 18.09
C SER A 140 2.47 -25.23 17.11
N VAL A 141 1.23 -25.06 16.64
CA VAL A 141 0.54 -26.04 15.80
C VAL A 141 0.65 -25.66 14.32
N ALA A 142 0.25 -24.44 13.95
CA ALA A 142 0.34 -24.00 12.57
C ALA A 142 1.79 -23.69 12.18
N ARG A 143 2.63 -23.21 13.10
CA ARG A 143 4.02 -22.82 12.85
C ARG A 143 4.12 -21.76 11.76
N ILE A 144 3.35 -20.69 11.93
CA ILE A 144 3.38 -19.56 11.00
C ILE A 144 4.76 -18.90 10.97
N ARG A 145 5.06 -18.22 9.87
CA ARG A 145 6.26 -17.41 9.71
C ARG A 145 5.88 -16.09 9.08
N VAL A 146 5.66 -15.09 9.92
CA VAL A 146 5.33 -13.74 9.46
C VAL A 146 6.54 -13.15 8.74
N ARG A 147 6.29 -12.62 7.54
CA ARG A 147 7.26 -11.90 6.71
C ARG A 147 6.94 -10.41 6.67
N ASP A 148 5.67 -10.06 6.58
CA ASP A 148 5.24 -8.67 6.51
C ASP A 148 4.31 -8.39 7.69
N LEU A 149 4.64 -7.37 8.48
CA LEU A 149 3.81 -6.90 9.58
C LEU A 149 3.46 -5.43 9.35
N LEU A 150 2.17 -5.12 9.35
CA LEU A 150 1.59 -3.80 9.20
C LEU A 150 0.70 -3.49 10.40
N PHE A 151 0.96 -2.37 11.07
CA PHE A 151 -0.03 -1.71 11.93
C PHE A 151 -0.69 -0.60 11.13
N SER A 152 -2.01 -0.45 11.25
CA SER A 152 -2.74 0.57 10.51
C SER A 152 -3.99 1.02 11.24
N GLY A 153 -4.26 2.33 11.22
CA GLY A 153 -5.49 2.94 11.68
C GLY A 153 -5.53 3.22 13.19
N PHE A 154 -4.41 3.12 13.91
CA PHE A 154 -4.37 3.49 15.33
C PHE A 154 -4.20 5.00 15.49
N THR A 155 -5.00 5.60 16.38
CA THR A 155 -4.97 7.04 16.67
C THR A 155 -4.05 7.39 17.83
N SER A 156 -3.61 6.39 18.60
CA SER A 156 -2.77 6.56 19.77
C SER A 156 -1.91 5.33 20.00
N THR A 157 -0.71 5.55 20.56
CA THR A 157 0.22 4.48 20.88
C THR A 157 -0.38 3.48 21.85
N ASP A 158 -0.30 2.19 21.51
CA ASP A 158 -0.67 1.10 22.41
C ASP A 158 0.51 0.13 22.57
N LYS A 159 1.35 0.43 23.57
CA LYS A 159 2.49 -0.42 23.90
C LYS A 159 2.09 -1.85 24.30
N ARG A 160 0.92 -2.04 24.93
CA ARG A 160 0.47 -3.39 25.33
C ARG A 160 0.12 -4.23 24.12
N LEU A 161 -0.55 -3.63 23.14
CA LEU A 161 -0.84 -4.29 21.86
C LEU A 161 0.45 -4.58 21.11
N HIS A 162 1.35 -3.59 21.03
CA HIS A 162 2.66 -3.73 20.39
C HIS A 162 3.45 -4.92 20.98
N ASP A 163 3.58 -4.98 22.30
CA ASP A 163 4.24 -6.08 23.00
C ASP A 163 3.49 -7.41 22.79
N CYS A 164 2.16 -7.41 22.81
CA CYS A 164 1.37 -8.61 22.53
C CYS A 164 1.67 -9.19 21.14
N ILE A 165 1.70 -8.36 20.11
CA ILE A 165 2.02 -8.81 18.75
C ILE A 165 3.47 -9.29 18.64
N LEU A 166 4.44 -8.52 19.13
CA LEU A 166 5.85 -8.89 18.97
C LEU A 166 6.26 -10.12 19.81
N TYR A 167 5.78 -10.23 21.04
CA TYR A 167 6.20 -11.31 21.94
C TYR A 167 5.27 -12.51 21.93
N SER A 168 3.97 -12.33 21.66
CA SER A 168 3.01 -13.44 21.66
C SER A 168 2.70 -13.94 20.26
N LEU A 169 2.39 -13.07 19.28
CA LEU A 169 2.12 -13.51 17.90
C LEU A 169 3.41 -13.91 17.18
N LEU A 170 4.45 -13.08 17.21
CA LEU A 170 5.73 -13.43 16.57
C LEU A 170 6.59 -14.36 17.44
N ALA A 171 6.21 -14.63 18.70
CA ALA A 171 6.98 -15.43 19.65
C ALA A 171 8.44 -14.98 19.79
N ALA A 172 8.67 -13.65 19.76
CA ALA A 172 10.00 -13.04 19.73
C ALA A 172 10.90 -13.46 18.54
N ASN A 173 10.31 -14.03 17.47
CA ASN A 173 11.00 -14.45 16.26
C ASN A 173 10.76 -13.47 15.11
N TRP A 174 10.94 -12.17 15.36
CA TRP A 174 10.86 -11.13 14.33
C TRP A 174 12.03 -11.14 13.34
N PHE A 175 12.98 -12.06 13.49
CA PHE A 175 14.09 -12.28 12.54
C PHE A 175 13.62 -12.75 11.16
N SER A 176 12.41 -13.30 11.05
CA SER A 176 11.84 -13.68 9.75
C SER A 176 11.24 -12.51 8.98
N LEU A 177 11.04 -11.34 9.61
CA LEU A 177 10.40 -10.19 8.97
C LEU A 177 11.27 -9.65 7.82
N ALA A 178 10.61 -9.42 6.69
CA ALA A 178 11.13 -8.69 5.55
C ALA A 178 10.60 -7.24 5.53
N SER A 179 9.37 -7.03 6.00
CA SER A 179 8.71 -5.72 6.07
C SER A 179 8.12 -5.45 7.46
N TYR A 180 8.31 -4.24 7.95
CA TYR A 180 7.73 -3.75 9.21
C TYR A 180 7.19 -2.33 9.04
N LYS A 181 5.85 -2.20 9.03
CA LYS A 181 5.15 -0.97 8.67
C LYS A 181 4.17 -0.46 9.75
N GLY A 182 4.03 0.87 9.86
CA GLY A 182 3.04 1.55 10.72
C GLY A 182 3.28 1.46 12.23
N ALA A 183 4.48 1.05 12.65
CA ALA A 183 4.79 0.78 14.05
C ALA A 183 4.76 2.04 14.95
N ASP A 184 4.92 3.23 14.37
CA ASP A 184 4.80 4.52 15.04
C ASP A 184 3.39 4.76 15.60
N GLU A 185 2.35 4.23 14.96
CA GLU A 185 0.98 4.37 15.42
C GLU A 185 0.73 3.65 16.76
N VAL A 186 1.50 2.61 17.07
CA VAL A 186 1.35 1.79 18.29
C VAL A 186 2.52 1.92 19.27
N CYS A 187 3.67 2.45 18.83
CA CYS A 187 4.89 2.51 19.62
C CYS A 187 5.79 3.67 19.17
N ASN A 188 6.27 4.50 20.10
CA ASN A 188 7.22 5.60 19.81
C ASN A 188 8.68 5.12 19.60
N GLY A 189 8.85 3.83 19.35
CA GLY A 189 10.14 3.16 19.19
C GLY A 189 10.69 2.60 20.49
N CYS A 190 10.83 1.27 20.52
CA CYS A 190 11.43 0.52 21.61
C CYS A 190 12.65 -0.26 21.12
N ALA A 191 13.35 -0.95 22.04
CA ALA A 191 14.51 -1.77 21.69
C ALA A 191 14.18 -2.83 20.61
N ALA A 192 12.99 -3.44 20.66
CA ALA A 192 12.57 -4.40 19.65
C ALA A 192 12.35 -3.73 18.28
N CYS A 193 11.71 -2.55 18.22
CA CYS A 193 11.57 -1.81 16.96
C CYS A 193 12.92 -1.48 16.32
N ARG A 194 13.91 -1.06 17.13
CA ARG A 194 15.28 -0.79 16.64
C ARG A 194 15.94 -2.04 16.09
N GLU A 195 15.81 -3.17 16.79
CA GLU A 195 16.36 -4.43 16.31
C GLU A 195 15.70 -4.87 15.00
N ILE A 196 14.37 -4.74 14.89
CA ILE A 196 13.63 -5.05 13.66
C ILE A 196 14.10 -4.15 12.51
N ALA A 197 14.16 -2.83 12.73
CA ALA A 197 14.62 -1.86 11.74
C ALA A 197 16.01 -2.21 11.19
N SER A 198 16.94 -2.66 12.05
CA SER A 198 18.29 -3.07 11.62
C SER A 198 18.33 -4.25 10.63
N ARG A 199 17.25 -5.02 10.52
CA ARG A 199 17.22 -6.29 9.77
C ARG A 199 16.33 -6.22 8.53
N VAL A 200 15.13 -5.67 8.67
CA VAL A 200 14.11 -5.67 7.61
C VAL A 200 14.58 -4.93 6.35
N LYS A 201 14.02 -5.28 5.20
CA LYS A 201 14.30 -4.63 3.92
C LYS A 201 13.40 -3.43 3.69
N VAL A 202 12.16 -3.50 4.19
CA VAL A 202 11.17 -2.43 4.14
C VAL A 202 10.83 -1.99 5.54
N TYR A 203 10.99 -0.71 5.83
CA TYR A 203 10.74 -0.17 7.16
C TYR A 203 10.07 1.19 7.11
N GLY A 204 9.05 1.36 7.94
CA GLY A 204 8.65 2.66 8.44
C GLY A 204 7.16 2.79 8.74
N PRO A 205 6.67 3.91 9.25
CA PRO A 205 7.40 5.16 9.46
C PRO A 205 8.68 5.04 10.27
N VAL A 206 9.75 5.65 9.76
CA VAL A 206 11.03 5.73 10.47
C VAL A 206 10.81 6.52 11.76
N GLN A 207 11.22 5.95 12.88
CA GLN A 207 11.07 6.59 14.19
C GLN A 207 12.35 7.38 14.53
N LEU A 208 12.22 8.59 15.07
CA LEU A 208 13.37 9.45 15.40
C LEU A 208 14.43 8.73 16.25
N CYS A 209 14.00 7.90 17.20
CA CYS A 209 14.91 7.14 18.06
C CYS A 209 15.81 6.15 17.29
N THR A 210 15.39 5.66 16.12
CA THR A 210 16.22 4.80 15.26
C THR A 210 17.31 5.56 14.52
N LEU A 211 17.17 6.90 14.41
CA LEU A 211 18.16 7.78 13.80
C LEU A 211 19.13 8.36 14.85
N ILE A 212 18.64 8.67 16.05
CA ILE A 212 19.46 9.19 17.15
C ILE A 212 20.37 8.10 17.73
N GLU A 213 19.86 6.87 17.88
CA GLU A 213 20.64 5.69 18.26
C GLU A 213 20.88 4.85 17.00
N PRO A 214 21.90 5.19 16.19
CA PRO A 214 22.04 4.62 14.86
C PRO A 214 22.27 3.11 14.92
N ILE A 215 21.66 2.42 13.95
CA ILE A 215 21.91 1.01 13.69
C ILE A 215 23.40 0.83 13.43
N SER A 216 24.01 -0.16 14.09
CA SER A 216 25.43 -0.41 13.93
C SER A 216 25.76 -0.90 12.51
N GLY A 217 26.61 -0.15 11.81
CA GLY A 217 27.12 -0.52 10.50
C GLY A 217 26.23 -0.06 9.34
N ARG A 218 26.69 -0.36 8.12
CA ARG A 218 25.96 0.06 6.91
C ARG A 218 24.70 -0.75 6.71
N LYS A 219 23.57 -0.06 6.59
CA LYS A 219 22.26 -0.64 6.34
C LYS A 219 21.69 -0.13 5.03
N HIS A 220 21.30 -1.08 4.18
CA HIS A 220 20.55 -0.80 2.97
C HIS A 220 19.10 -1.27 3.13
N TYR A 221 18.17 -0.42 2.72
CA TYR A 221 16.73 -0.70 2.65
C TYR A 221 16.26 -0.71 1.20
N GLU A 222 15.39 -1.64 0.87
CA GLU A 222 14.67 -1.60 -0.41
C GLU A 222 13.68 -0.42 -0.41
N GLN A 223 13.04 -0.17 0.73
CA GLN A 223 12.10 0.94 0.90
C GLN A 223 12.13 1.50 2.33
N LEU A 224 12.17 2.82 2.46
CA LEU A 224 11.97 3.54 3.71
C LEU A 224 10.73 4.42 3.64
N ILE A 225 9.91 4.42 4.69
CA ILE A 225 8.76 5.30 4.82
C ILE A 225 9.10 6.40 5.83
N VAL A 226 9.10 7.66 5.38
CA VAL A 226 9.34 8.85 6.17
C VAL A 226 8.09 9.72 6.15
N THR A 227 7.70 10.19 7.32
CA THR A 227 6.45 10.94 7.49
C THR A 227 6.79 12.41 7.72
N GLU A 228 5.86 13.30 7.43
CA GLU A 228 6.01 14.72 7.77
C GLU A 228 6.28 14.94 9.26
N ILE A 229 5.76 14.08 10.14
CA ILE A 229 5.98 14.13 11.59
C ILE A 229 7.47 13.97 11.88
N LEU A 230 8.09 12.93 11.32
CA LEU A 230 9.53 12.71 11.49
C LEU A 230 10.35 13.88 10.92
N LEU A 231 9.98 14.41 9.76
CA LEU A 231 10.68 15.55 9.17
C LEU A 231 10.68 16.76 10.11
N ALA A 232 9.53 17.05 10.73
CA ALA A 232 9.38 18.11 11.71
C ALA A 232 10.15 17.82 13.01
N GLU A 233 10.11 16.58 13.51
CA GLU A 233 10.87 16.15 14.68
C GLU A 233 12.39 16.29 14.49
N ILE A 234 12.91 15.88 13.32
CA ILE A 234 14.32 16.06 12.98
C ILE A 234 14.68 17.54 12.94
N ALA A 235 13.85 18.36 12.29
CA ALA A 235 14.08 19.80 12.23
C ALA A 235 14.07 20.43 13.63
N TYR A 236 13.09 20.09 14.45
CA TYR A 236 12.98 20.55 15.82
C TYR A 236 14.22 20.17 16.64
N HIS A 237 14.64 18.91 16.64
CA HIS A 237 15.82 18.43 17.35
C HIS A 237 17.12 19.13 16.89
N CYS A 238 17.20 19.52 15.60
CA CYS A 238 18.34 20.27 15.09
C CYS A 238 18.37 21.73 15.57
N VAL A 239 17.23 22.31 15.97
CA VAL A 239 17.13 23.73 16.38
C VAL A 239 16.87 23.92 17.87
N GLU A 240 16.54 22.85 18.58
CA GLU A 240 16.35 22.84 20.03
C GLU A 240 17.70 23.17 20.70
N MET A 241 17.80 24.36 21.30
CA MET A 241 18.99 24.79 22.07
C MET A 241 20.27 24.98 21.23
N ILE A 242 20.21 25.76 20.15
CA ILE A 242 21.41 26.10 19.35
C ILE A 242 21.82 27.57 19.45
N GLY A 243 23.11 27.83 19.22
CA GLY A 243 23.68 29.18 19.11
C GLY A 243 23.81 29.72 17.68
N SER A 244 23.87 28.85 16.66
CA SER A 244 24.04 29.27 15.26
C SER A 244 23.44 28.29 14.22
N LYS A 245 23.31 28.74 12.98
CA LYS A 245 22.80 27.93 11.85
C LYS A 245 23.69 26.73 11.56
N GLU A 246 25.00 26.90 11.64
CA GLU A 246 26.01 25.86 11.36
C GLU A 246 25.89 24.69 12.33
N GLU A 247 25.60 24.97 13.60
CA GLU A 247 25.40 23.94 14.63
C GLU A 247 24.21 23.03 14.27
N ALA A 248 23.11 23.61 13.77
CA ALA A 248 21.95 22.83 13.33
C ALA A 248 22.29 21.86 12.19
N PHE A 249 23.08 22.30 11.20
CA PHE A 249 23.50 21.42 10.09
C PHE A 249 24.48 20.33 10.53
N VAL A 250 25.34 20.60 11.52
CA VAL A 250 26.19 19.55 12.13
C VAL A 250 25.33 18.51 12.83
N ARG A 251 24.27 18.91 13.54
CA ARG A 251 23.32 17.97 14.15
C ARG A 251 22.54 17.19 13.10
N LEU A 252 22.07 17.86 12.05
CA LEU A 252 21.37 17.23 10.91
C LEU A 252 22.21 16.11 10.28
N ALA A 253 23.49 16.39 10.03
CA ALA A 253 24.43 15.42 9.45
C ALA A 253 24.73 14.21 10.36
N LYS A 254 24.54 14.36 11.69
CA LYS A 254 24.67 13.24 12.63
C LYS A 254 23.43 12.35 12.65
N ILE A 255 22.25 12.95 12.61
CA ILE A 255 20.96 12.24 12.60
C ILE A 255 20.76 11.50 11.27
N ILE A 256 20.97 12.21 10.17
CA ILE A 256 20.86 11.67 8.80
C ILE A 256 22.27 11.33 8.32
N ASN A 257 22.77 10.20 8.78
CA ASN A 257 24.12 9.73 8.46
C ASN A 257 24.17 8.96 7.12
N LEU A 258 25.39 8.72 6.65
CA LEU A 258 25.69 8.00 5.39
C LEU A 258 25.73 6.47 5.54
N GLU A 259 25.45 5.94 6.73
CA GLU A 259 25.44 4.49 6.98
C GLU A 259 24.14 3.86 6.49
N ILE A 260 23.07 4.66 6.40
CA ILE A 260 21.79 4.27 5.81
C ILE A 260 21.78 4.59 4.32
N SER A 261 21.23 3.68 3.53
CA SER A 261 20.85 3.94 2.13
C SER A 261 19.51 3.29 1.81
N CYS A 262 18.76 3.84 0.86
CA CYS A 262 17.55 3.20 0.35
C CYS A 262 17.36 3.36 -1.16
N ASP A 263 16.76 2.36 -1.79
CA ASP A 263 16.40 2.43 -3.21
C ASP A 263 15.17 3.33 -3.41
N GLN A 264 14.09 3.06 -2.65
CA GLN A 264 12.86 3.84 -2.65
C GLN A 264 12.65 4.59 -1.32
N LEU A 265 12.24 5.86 -1.41
CA LEU A 265 11.80 6.66 -0.28
C LEU A 265 10.32 7.02 -0.45
N ASP A 266 9.50 6.59 0.50
CA ASP A 266 8.11 6.98 0.62
C ASP A 266 8.00 8.17 1.57
N LEU A 267 7.57 9.32 1.06
CA LEU A 267 7.26 10.51 1.83
C LEU A 267 5.75 10.59 2.05
N VAL A 268 5.30 10.55 3.30
CA VAL A 268 3.88 10.61 3.66
C VAL A 268 3.54 11.98 4.24
N PHE A 269 2.62 12.67 3.60
CA PHE A 269 2.16 14.02 3.95
C PHE A 269 0.67 14.04 4.24
N SER A 270 0.25 15.01 5.05
CA SER A 270 -1.16 15.35 5.18
C SER A 270 -1.69 15.94 3.88
N ASP A 271 -2.89 15.56 3.46
CA ASP A 271 -3.59 16.27 2.40
C ASP A 271 -4.08 17.68 2.81
N ARG A 272 -4.10 17.97 4.12
CA ARG A 272 -4.31 19.33 4.68
C ARG A 272 -3.30 20.35 4.20
N CYS A 273 -2.21 19.91 3.56
CA CYS A 273 -1.33 20.83 2.82
C CYS A 273 -2.05 21.59 1.69
N MET A 274 -3.32 21.27 1.38
CA MET A 274 -4.15 22.04 0.43
C MET A 274 -4.88 23.25 1.06
N TRP A 275 -4.87 23.41 2.39
CA TRP A 275 -5.62 24.46 3.07
C TRP A 275 -4.87 25.80 3.07
N SER A 276 -5.47 26.86 2.53
CA SER A 276 -4.77 28.07 2.08
C SER A 276 -4.44 29.14 3.13
N LYS A 277 -4.64 28.91 4.43
CA LYS A 277 -4.51 29.98 5.44
C LYS A 277 -3.54 29.77 6.61
N ASP A 278 -3.11 28.55 6.88
CA ASP A 278 -2.09 28.23 7.91
C ASP A 278 -1.40 26.90 7.57
N THR A 279 -1.05 26.73 6.28
CA THR A 279 -0.62 25.47 5.70
C THR A 279 0.66 24.93 6.34
N LEU A 280 0.68 23.63 6.62
CA LEU A 280 1.85 22.92 7.14
C LEU A 280 3.02 23.08 6.17
N ALA A 281 4.08 23.75 6.64
CA ALA A 281 5.35 23.79 5.91
C ALA A 281 6.24 22.60 6.29
N HIS A 282 7.09 22.19 5.37
CA HIS A 282 8.08 21.13 5.58
C HIS A 282 9.51 21.70 5.51
N PRO A 283 10.45 21.17 6.32
CA PRO A 283 11.83 21.67 6.36
C PRO A 283 12.61 21.19 5.13
N ARG A 284 12.82 22.09 4.16
CA ARG A 284 13.38 21.76 2.84
C ARG A 284 14.73 21.04 2.92
N GLU A 285 15.64 21.57 3.71
CA GLU A 285 17.00 21.06 3.79
C GLU A 285 17.07 19.68 4.47
N VAL A 286 16.11 19.35 5.34
CA VAL A 286 16.03 17.99 5.93
C VAL A 286 15.72 16.98 4.83
N ILE A 287 14.74 17.26 3.98
CA ILE A 287 14.35 16.40 2.85
C ILE A 287 15.52 16.26 1.86
N ASP A 288 16.13 17.38 1.45
CA ASP A 288 17.27 17.35 0.52
C ASP A 288 18.45 16.57 1.11
N TRP A 289 18.67 16.66 2.43
CA TRP A 289 19.74 15.93 3.10
C TRP A 289 19.46 14.42 3.19
N ILE A 290 18.23 14.02 3.48
CA ILE A 290 17.79 12.61 3.43
C ILE A 290 18.09 12.01 2.06
N ILE A 291 17.62 12.66 1.00
CA ILE A 291 17.75 12.19 -0.37
C ILE A 291 19.21 11.98 -0.75
N LYS A 292 20.04 12.98 -0.44
CA LYS A 292 21.46 12.96 -0.77
C LYS A 292 22.24 11.95 0.08
N ALA A 293 22.01 11.93 1.39
CA ALA A 293 22.75 11.07 2.30
C ALA A 293 22.43 9.59 2.08
N TRP A 294 21.14 9.27 1.89
CA TRP A 294 20.66 7.90 1.71
C TRP A 294 20.70 7.42 0.26
N LYS A 295 21.15 8.26 -0.68
CA LYS A 295 21.33 7.94 -2.12
C LYS A 295 20.06 7.37 -2.75
N VAL A 296 18.94 8.05 -2.49
CA VAL A 296 17.61 7.66 -2.95
C VAL A 296 17.55 7.67 -4.48
N LYS A 297 17.03 6.59 -5.08
CA LYS A 297 16.86 6.47 -6.54
C LYS A 297 15.44 6.79 -6.99
N SER A 298 14.46 6.39 -6.19
CA SER A 298 13.03 6.52 -6.48
C SER A 298 12.29 7.16 -5.31
N ILE A 299 11.32 8.02 -5.59
CA ILE A 299 10.49 8.68 -4.58
C ILE A 299 9.01 8.35 -4.81
N ASN A 300 8.30 8.02 -3.75
CA ASN A 300 6.86 7.95 -3.71
C ASN A 300 6.33 8.98 -2.71
N ILE A 301 5.42 9.85 -3.13
CA ILE A 301 4.80 10.88 -2.31
C ILE A 301 3.37 10.47 -2.07
N ARG A 302 2.99 10.20 -0.82
CA ARG A 302 1.63 9.79 -0.46
C ARG A 302 0.95 10.89 0.31
N PHE A 303 -0.23 11.31 -0.14
CA PHE A 303 -1.09 12.24 0.58
C PHE A 303 -2.22 11.46 1.27
N MET A 304 -2.43 11.74 2.55
CA MET A 304 -3.41 11.04 3.38
C MET A 304 -4.29 12.00 4.17
N THR A 305 -5.61 11.77 4.13
CA THR A 305 -6.60 12.52 4.92
C THR A 305 -6.51 12.23 6.41
N GLY A 306 -6.68 13.26 7.23
CA GLY A 306 -6.61 13.15 8.69
C GLY A 306 -5.22 12.84 9.26
N TYR A 307 -4.21 12.80 8.40
CA TYR A 307 -2.84 12.47 8.74
C TYR A 307 -2.06 13.74 9.10
N SER A 308 -2.23 14.32 10.30
CA SER A 308 -1.25 15.27 10.88
C SER A 308 -1.62 15.71 12.30
N SER A 309 -0.60 15.88 13.14
CA SER A 309 -0.68 16.55 14.45
C SER A 309 0.46 17.54 14.69
N ILE A 310 1.15 17.96 13.62
CA ILE A 310 2.41 18.70 13.72
C ILE A 310 2.16 20.19 13.98
N ASP A 311 2.74 20.70 15.05
CA ASP A 311 2.91 22.15 15.22
C ASP A 311 4.19 22.62 14.50
N TYR A 312 4.09 22.89 13.20
CA TYR A 312 5.25 23.24 12.36
C TYR A 312 5.98 24.51 12.85
N LYS A 313 5.31 25.36 13.64
CA LYS A 313 5.90 26.59 14.21
C LYS A 313 7.07 26.28 15.15
N GLN A 314 7.11 25.08 15.74
CA GLN A 314 8.16 24.67 16.66
C GLN A 314 9.56 24.74 16.05
N TRP A 315 9.71 24.38 14.76
CA TRP A 315 11.00 24.51 14.06
C TRP A 315 11.05 25.75 13.16
N ALA A 316 9.94 26.14 12.52
CA ALA A 316 9.91 27.21 11.52
C ALA A 316 10.24 28.59 12.13
N CYS A 317 9.87 28.85 13.38
CA CYS A 317 10.10 30.15 14.04
C CYS A 317 11.59 30.55 14.13
N LYS A 318 12.51 29.58 14.05
CA LYS A 318 13.96 29.81 14.10
C LYS A 318 14.56 30.25 12.76
N ARG A 319 13.83 30.10 11.64
CA ARG A 319 14.26 30.49 10.28
C ARG A 319 15.62 29.92 9.84
N ILE A 320 15.94 28.73 10.33
CA ILE A 320 17.18 28.00 10.01
C ILE A 320 17.01 27.21 8.73
N PHE A 321 15.91 26.47 8.67
CA PHE A 321 15.45 25.69 7.52
C PHE A 321 14.47 26.52 6.70
N THR A 322 14.52 26.33 5.39
CA THR A 322 13.60 26.94 4.44
C THR A 322 12.28 26.18 4.47
N GLU A 323 11.17 26.92 4.59
CA GLU A 323 9.83 26.37 4.48
C GLU A 323 9.56 25.91 3.04
N MET A 324 9.13 24.67 2.87
CA MET A 324 8.67 24.10 1.60
C MET A 324 7.20 23.74 1.71
N ARG A 325 6.42 24.14 0.70
CA ARG A 325 5.00 23.83 0.58
C ARG A 325 4.69 23.34 -0.83
N PHE A 326 3.67 22.48 -0.95
CA PHE A 326 3.23 21.94 -2.23
C PHE A 326 2.13 22.79 -2.88
N ASP A 327 1.38 23.57 -2.11
CA ASP A 327 0.26 24.39 -2.58
C ASP A 327 0.66 25.84 -2.91
N GLU A 328 1.86 26.27 -2.53
CA GLU A 328 2.32 27.64 -2.74
C GLU A 328 2.28 28.03 -4.22
N MET A 329 1.79 29.25 -4.47
CA MET A 329 1.76 29.80 -5.82
C MET A 329 3.17 29.84 -6.39
N PHE A 330 3.25 29.38 -7.62
CA PHE A 330 4.47 29.45 -8.42
C PHE A 330 4.98 30.90 -8.52
N VAL A 331 6.06 31.21 -7.81
CA VAL A 331 6.85 32.41 -8.04
C VAL A 331 8.09 32.01 -8.85
N LYS A 332 8.27 32.63 -10.01
CA LYS A 332 9.48 32.51 -10.84
C LYS A 332 10.67 33.09 -10.09
N ASP A 333 11.22 32.34 -9.15
CA ASP A 333 12.37 32.80 -8.40
C ASP A 333 13.63 32.74 -9.27
N GLN A 334 14.21 33.92 -9.53
CA GLN A 334 15.38 34.14 -10.39
C GLN A 334 16.68 33.51 -9.83
N ASN A 335 16.64 32.98 -8.60
CA ASN A 335 17.79 32.48 -7.86
C ASN A 335 17.78 30.95 -7.63
N SER A 336 16.94 30.19 -8.34
CA SER A 336 17.08 28.74 -8.34
C SER A 336 18.41 28.37 -9.00
N ARG A 337 19.46 28.24 -8.17
CA ARG A 337 20.76 27.71 -8.58
C ARG A 337 20.49 26.47 -9.41
N SER A 338 21.01 26.48 -10.64
CA SER A 338 21.15 25.31 -11.51
C SER A 338 21.46 24.09 -10.65
N ARG A 339 20.43 23.26 -10.43
CA ARG A 339 20.63 21.88 -10.05
C ARG A 339 21.42 21.30 -11.20
N SER A 340 22.65 20.89 -10.93
CA SER A 340 23.52 20.25 -11.92
C SER A 340 22.81 19.07 -12.56
N ASP A 341 23.15 18.76 -13.81
CA ASP A 341 22.70 17.65 -14.68
C ASP A 341 22.72 16.21 -14.10
N ARG A 342 22.78 16.01 -12.77
CA ARG A 342 23.03 14.72 -12.11
C ARG A 342 21.93 14.18 -11.18
N ASP A 343 20.89 14.93 -10.88
CA ASP A 343 19.88 14.52 -9.88
C ASP A 343 18.50 14.28 -10.50
N HIS A 344 18.44 13.48 -11.57
CA HIS A 344 17.17 12.94 -12.05
C HIS A 344 16.84 11.67 -11.28
N PHE A 345 15.69 11.65 -10.62
CA PHE A 345 15.16 10.42 -10.04
C PHE A 345 14.79 9.44 -11.15
N GLU A 346 15.11 8.17 -10.94
CA GLU A 346 14.72 7.09 -11.84
C GLU A 346 13.18 6.98 -11.91
N ARG A 347 12.51 7.32 -10.80
CA ARG A 347 11.05 7.25 -10.67
C ARG A 347 10.54 8.22 -9.61
N VAL A 348 9.48 8.98 -9.94
CA VAL A 348 8.70 9.76 -8.97
C VAL A 348 7.23 9.40 -9.10
N GLU A 349 6.65 9.02 -7.98
CA GLU A 349 5.23 8.69 -7.86
C GLU A 349 4.54 9.63 -6.88
N VAL A 350 3.28 9.95 -7.18
CA VAL A 350 2.41 10.73 -6.33
C VAL A 350 1.11 9.96 -6.16
N ASP A 351 0.92 9.41 -4.98
CA ASP A 351 -0.29 8.70 -4.59
C ASP A 351 -1.22 9.66 -3.83
N MET A 352 -2.35 9.97 -4.44
CA MET A 352 -3.41 10.80 -3.87
C MET A 352 -4.67 9.99 -3.62
N GLN A 353 -4.59 8.66 -3.65
CA GLN A 353 -5.77 7.80 -3.59
C GLN A 353 -6.56 7.97 -2.29
N ALA A 354 -5.87 8.29 -1.18
CA ALA A 354 -6.45 8.48 0.14
C ALA A 354 -6.47 9.96 0.58
N GLY A 355 -6.54 10.90 -0.38
CA GLY A 355 -6.54 12.34 -0.13
C GLY A 355 -7.87 13.01 -0.52
N ASP A 356 -8.85 12.98 0.37
CA ASP A 356 -10.19 13.54 0.17
C ASP A 356 -10.15 15.07 -0.06
N GLU A 357 -9.25 15.78 0.63
CA GLU A 357 -9.09 17.23 0.49
C GLU A 357 -8.54 17.59 -0.90
N ILE A 358 -7.69 16.72 -1.46
CA ILE A 358 -7.14 16.86 -2.81
C ILE A 358 -8.27 16.66 -3.85
N ALA A 359 -9.13 15.68 -3.65
CA ALA A 359 -10.29 15.46 -4.52
C ALA A 359 -11.23 16.67 -4.53
N THR A 360 -11.50 17.22 -3.34
CA THR A 360 -12.34 18.41 -3.17
C THR A 360 -11.74 19.62 -3.89
N CYS A 361 -10.45 19.88 -3.71
CA CYS A 361 -9.73 20.96 -4.42
C CYS A 361 -9.81 20.81 -5.95
N PHE A 362 -9.69 19.59 -6.45
CA PHE A 362 -9.78 19.31 -7.88
C PHE A 362 -11.19 19.63 -8.40
N ALA A 363 -12.23 19.16 -7.71
CA ALA A 363 -13.61 19.40 -8.12
C ALA A 363 -14.00 20.89 -8.04
N GLU A 364 -13.52 21.63 -7.03
CA GLU A 364 -13.63 23.09 -6.97
C GLU A 364 -12.94 23.78 -8.16
N SER A 365 -11.79 23.27 -8.59
CA SER A 365 -11.05 23.82 -9.74
C SER A 365 -11.83 23.67 -11.05
N MET A 366 -12.67 22.64 -11.15
CA MET A 366 -13.59 22.47 -12.29
C MET A 366 -14.90 23.27 -12.14
N GLY A 367 -15.08 24.00 -11.05
CA GLY A 367 -16.29 24.79 -10.79
C GLY A 367 -17.51 23.99 -10.33
N MET A 368 -17.32 22.76 -9.83
CA MET A 368 -18.42 21.90 -9.38
C MET A 368 -18.93 22.24 -7.97
N PHE A 369 -18.14 22.92 -7.15
CA PHE A 369 -18.48 23.31 -5.78
C PHE A 369 -18.19 24.79 -5.53
N GLU A 370 -18.90 25.40 -4.57
CA GLU A 370 -18.59 26.74 -4.06
C GLU A 370 -17.26 26.73 -3.30
N ARG A 371 -16.48 27.82 -3.42
CA ARG A 371 -15.13 27.92 -2.82
C ARG A 371 -15.20 27.79 -1.30
N SER A 372 -14.78 26.66 -0.76
CA SER A 372 -14.78 26.35 0.68
C SER A 372 -13.64 27.03 1.47
N GLY A 373 -12.92 27.98 0.86
CA GLY A 373 -11.74 28.61 1.45
C GLY A 373 -10.42 27.88 1.15
N MET A 374 -10.49 26.76 0.42
CA MET A 374 -9.34 26.11 -0.21
C MET A 374 -8.78 26.99 -1.35
N SER A 375 -7.49 26.84 -1.64
CA SER A 375 -6.92 27.52 -2.82
C SER A 375 -7.35 26.73 -4.06
N SER A 376 -8.16 27.34 -4.92
CA SER A 376 -8.57 26.77 -6.22
C SER A 376 -7.39 26.48 -7.17
N THR A 377 -6.16 26.78 -6.73
CA THR A 377 -4.92 26.52 -7.47
C THR A 377 -3.98 25.54 -6.76
N ALA A 378 -4.31 25.11 -5.53
CA ALA A 378 -3.46 24.26 -4.70
C ALA A 378 -3.08 22.97 -5.42
N PHE A 379 -4.07 22.25 -5.95
CA PHE A 379 -3.84 21.02 -6.71
C PHE A 379 -2.90 21.23 -7.90
N GLN A 380 -3.11 22.30 -8.67
CA GLN A 380 -2.26 22.60 -9.82
C GLN A 380 -0.80 22.87 -9.40
N ASN A 381 -0.61 23.45 -8.22
CA ASN A 381 0.73 23.74 -7.68
C ASN A 381 1.42 22.46 -7.19
N VAL A 382 0.68 21.46 -6.69
CA VAL A 382 1.28 20.19 -6.22
C VAL A 382 2.11 19.54 -7.32
N CYS A 383 1.54 19.33 -8.51
CA CYS A 383 2.24 18.66 -9.61
C CYS A 383 3.51 19.41 -10.01
N ALA A 384 3.41 20.74 -10.19
CA ALA A 384 4.54 21.60 -10.54
C ALA A 384 5.64 21.60 -9.45
N ASN A 385 5.23 21.72 -8.18
CA ASN A 385 6.15 21.74 -7.06
C ASN A 385 6.83 20.38 -6.86
N VAL A 386 6.10 19.27 -6.98
CA VAL A 386 6.69 17.92 -6.95
C VAL A 386 7.76 17.76 -8.04
N LYS A 387 7.47 18.14 -9.30
CA LYS A 387 8.48 18.08 -10.38
C LYS A 387 9.72 18.91 -10.09
N ARG A 388 9.55 20.09 -9.49
CA ARG A 388 10.66 20.98 -9.15
C ARG A 388 11.50 20.44 -8.00
N ILE A 389 10.84 19.92 -6.96
CA ILE A 389 11.48 19.37 -5.77
C ILE A 389 12.16 18.04 -6.12
N PHE A 390 11.52 17.22 -6.96
CA PHE A 390 11.97 15.89 -7.37
C PHE A 390 11.99 15.76 -8.91
N PRO A 391 13.04 16.26 -9.58
CA PRO A 391 13.11 16.23 -11.03
C PRO A 391 13.15 14.80 -11.57
N THR A 392 12.27 14.51 -12.52
CA THR A 392 12.25 13.24 -13.25
C THR A 392 11.71 13.46 -14.65
N GLN A 393 12.06 12.55 -15.57
CA GLN A 393 11.45 12.52 -16.90
C GLN A 393 10.04 11.93 -16.85
N ASP A 394 9.82 10.94 -15.98
CA ASP A 394 8.58 10.17 -15.90
C ASP A 394 7.98 10.29 -14.51
N MET A 395 6.83 10.96 -14.43
CA MET A 395 6.12 11.16 -13.18
C MET A 395 4.76 10.47 -13.23
N TYR A 396 4.48 9.68 -12.19
CA TYR A 396 3.29 8.84 -12.08
C TYR A 396 2.38 9.42 -11.01
N LEU A 397 1.10 9.62 -11.30
CA LEU A 397 0.11 10.18 -10.40
C LEU A 397 -1.08 9.23 -10.30
N ILE A 398 -1.40 8.80 -9.10
CA ILE A 398 -2.62 8.05 -8.79
C ILE A 398 -3.64 9.07 -8.27
N LEU A 399 -4.73 9.25 -9.00
CA LEU A 399 -5.77 10.21 -8.65
C LEU A 399 -6.67 9.68 -7.52
N PRO A 400 -7.27 10.56 -6.70
CA PRO A 400 -8.26 10.18 -5.69
C PRO A 400 -9.42 9.38 -6.30
N VAL A 401 -9.94 8.40 -5.57
CA VAL A 401 -11.05 7.54 -6.03
C VAL A 401 -12.33 8.35 -6.20
N GLU A 402 -12.50 9.39 -5.38
CA GLU A 402 -13.64 10.30 -5.35
C GLU A 402 -13.80 11.04 -6.69
N LEU A 403 -12.70 11.23 -7.42
CA LEU A 403 -12.72 11.84 -8.76
C LEU A 403 -13.36 10.94 -9.82
N ALA A 404 -13.60 9.66 -9.53
CA ALA A 404 -14.34 8.76 -10.42
C ALA A 404 -15.72 9.31 -10.77
N HIS A 405 -16.46 9.82 -9.78
CA HIS A 405 -17.78 10.40 -9.97
C HIS A 405 -17.70 11.65 -10.83
N VAL A 406 -16.78 12.55 -10.49
CA VAL A 406 -16.52 13.80 -11.18
C VAL A 406 -16.22 13.56 -12.67
N ALA A 407 -15.28 12.66 -12.95
CA ALA A 407 -14.89 12.31 -14.30
C ALA A 407 -16.00 11.58 -15.08
N SER A 408 -16.88 10.83 -14.40
CA SER A 408 -18.02 10.17 -15.04
C SER A 408 -19.14 11.13 -15.48
N VAL A 409 -19.31 12.25 -14.76
CA VAL A 409 -20.33 13.27 -15.07
C VAL A 409 -19.87 14.18 -16.20
N GLU A 410 -18.62 14.65 -16.16
CA GLU A 410 -18.08 15.62 -17.12
C GLU A 410 -16.66 15.25 -17.57
N PHE A 411 -16.52 14.15 -18.30
CA PHE A 411 -15.21 13.63 -18.70
C PHE A 411 -14.40 14.60 -19.59
N ASP A 412 -15.10 15.37 -20.42
CA ASP A 412 -14.52 16.40 -21.28
C ASP A 412 -13.83 17.51 -20.46
N GLY A 413 -14.55 18.09 -19.50
CA GLY A 413 -14.05 19.13 -18.60
C GLY A 413 -12.95 18.57 -17.69
N PHE A 414 -13.08 17.32 -17.24
CA PHE A 414 -12.05 16.61 -16.49
C PHE A 414 -10.73 16.50 -17.26
N CYS A 415 -10.78 16.12 -18.54
CA CYS A 415 -9.58 16.07 -19.38
C CYS A 415 -8.96 17.46 -19.56
N GLU A 416 -9.77 18.50 -19.82
CA GLU A 416 -9.28 19.88 -19.95
C GLU A 416 -8.62 20.38 -18.67
N ALA A 417 -9.22 20.11 -17.51
CA ALA A 417 -8.66 20.44 -16.20
C ALA A 417 -7.31 19.73 -15.98
N LEU A 418 -7.23 18.42 -16.24
CA LEU A 418 -5.96 17.68 -16.16
C LEU A 418 -4.86 18.25 -17.05
N LEU A 419 -5.20 18.66 -18.27
CA LEU A 419 -4.26 19.32 -19.19
C LEU A 419 -3.79 20.67 -18.62
N GLU A 420 -4.69 21.48 -18.08
CA GLU A 420 -4.32 22.74 -17.43
C GLU A 420 -3.35 22.50 -16.25
N PHE A 421 -3.62 21.47 -15.44
CA PHE A 421 -2.81 21.12 -14.27
C PHE A 421 -1.40 20.65 -14.66
N ALA A 422 -1.32 19.74 -15.62
CA ALA A 422 -0.08 19.15 -16.08
C ALA A 422 0.90 20.17 -16.71
N TRP A 423 0.36 21.24 -17.30
CA TRP A 423 1.12 22.23 -18.05
C TRP A 423 1.16 23.63 -17.41
N LYS A 424 0.72 23.76 -16.14
CA LYS A 424 0.75 25.04 -15.43
C LYS A 424 2.14 25.69 -15.39
N ASP A 425 3.20 24.89 -15.22
CA ASP A 425 4.59 25.36 -15.33
C ASP A 425 5.23 24.84 -16.63
N GLU A 426 5.28 25.71 -17.65
CA GLU A 426 5.88 25.38 -18.95
C GLU A 426 7.37 25.02 -18.86
N GLN A 427 8.12 25.48 -17.84
CA GLN A 427 9.55 25.16 -17.74
C GLN A 427 9.80 23.73 -17.28
N THR A 428 9.05 23.26 -16.27
CA THR A 428 9.15 21.88 -15.76
C THR A 428 8.30 20.88 -16.57
N ALA A 429 7.31 21.36 -17.34
CA ALA A 429 6.53 20.51 -18.24
C ALA A 429 7.29 20.08 -19.51
N ARG A 430 8.30 20.85 -19.95
CA ARG A 430 9.10 20.52 -21.13
C ARG A 430 9.84 19.19 -20.95
N HIS A 431 9.80 18.34 -21.99
CA HIS A 431 10.46 17.04 -22.00
C HIS A 431 10.00 16.06 -20.89
N SER A 432 8.86 16.33 -20.25
CA SER A 432 8.31 15.45 -19.22
C SER A 432 7.20 14.56 -19.76
N ARG A 433 7.10 13.35 -19.21
CA ARG A 433 5.99 12.42 -19.42
C ARG A 433 5.23 12.28 -18.12
N LEU A 434 3.96 12.61 -18.17
CA LEU A 434 3.06 12.49 -17.03
C LEU A 434 2.14 11.31 -17.24
N PHE A 435 1.98 10.50 -16.21
CA PHE A 435 1.05 9.39 -16.26
C PHE A 435 0.06 9.50 -15.11
N PHE A 436 -1.22 9.64 -15.45
CA PHE A 436 -2.33 9.69 -14.51
C PHE A 436 -3.05 8.34 -14.52
N ARG A 437 -3.36 7.82 -13.34
CA ARG A 437 -4.26 6.69 -13.17
C ARG A 437 -5.52 7.14 -12.47
N LEU A 438 -6.66 6.85 -13.10
CA LEU A 438 -8.00 7.06 -12.55
C LEU A 438 -8.70 5.70 -12.42
N TYR A 439 -9.13 5.35 -11.21
CA TYR A 439 -10.08 4.26 -11.00
C TYR A 439 -11.50 4.79 -11.16
N THR A 440 -12.35 4.11 -11.90
CA THR A 440 -13.72 4.58 -12.20
C THR A 440 -14.69 3.43 -12.42
N PHE A 441 -15.98 3.71 -12.21
CA PHE A 441 -17.11 2.80 -12.43
C PHE A 441 -18.10 3.34 -13.49
N GLY A 442 -17.88 4.55 -14.02
CA GLY A 442 -18.86 5.23 -14.88
C GLY A 442 -18.36 5.59 -16.28
N ILE A 443 -17.05 5.54 -16.53
CA ILE A 443 -16.49 5.93 -17.83
C ILE A 443 -16.42 4.71 -18.74
N THR A 444 -17.09 4.79 -19.88
CA THR A 444 -17.09 3.72 -20.90
C THR A 444 -15.99 3.92 -21.93
N GLU A 445 -15.57 2.86 -22.62
CA GLU A 445 -14.62 2.96 -23.74
C GLU A 445 -15.09 3.93 -24.84
N LYS A 446 -16.41 3.99 -25.10
CA LYS A 446 -16.99 4.95 -26.07
C LYS A 446 -16.71 6.39 -25.68
N GLU A 447 -16.76 6.70 -24.39
CA GLU A 447 -16.51 8.03 -23.85
C GLU A 447 -15.02 8.41 -23.95
N VAL A 448 -14.13 7.44 -23.72
CA VAL A 448 -12.69 7.60 -23.96
C VAL A 448 -12.41 7.86 -25.45
N MET A 449 -13.03 7.07 -26.33
CA MET A 449 -12.85 7.22 -27.78
C MET A 449 -13.42 8.53 -28.33
N ARG A 450 -14.40 9.13 -27.65
CA ARG A 450 -14.92 10.47 -28.00
C ARG A 450 -13.84 11.54 -27.88
N GLN A 451 -12.96 11.43 -26.88
CA GLN A 451 -11.91 12.43 -26.64
C GLN A 451 -10.93 12.56 -27.81
N ILE A 452 -10.66 11.48 -28.53
CA ILE A 452 -9.74 11.47 -29.68
C ILE A 452 -10.26 12.36 -30.83
N LYS A 453 -11.58 12.55 -30.92
CA LYS A 453 -12.20 13.39 -31.95
C LYS A 453 -12.24 14.87 -31.55
N LYS A 454 -11.95 15.19 -30.29
CA LYS A 454 -11.97 16.54 -29.74
C LYS A 454 -10.62 17.22 -29.96
N GLN A 455 -10.66 18.52 -30.26
CA GLN A 455 -9.45 19.33 -30.34
C GLN A 455 -9.22 20.05 -29.02
N PHE A 456 -8.20 19.61 -28.29
CA PHE A 456 -7.79 20.25 -27.05
C PHE A 456 -6.85 21.43 -27.33
N LYS A 457 -6.85 22.42 -26.44
CA LYS A 457 -5.91 23.55 -26.48
C LYS A 457 -5.35 23.83 -25.10
N ILE A 458 -4.04 24.06 -25.03
CA ILE A 458 -3.35 24.53 -23.83
C ILE A 458 -2.60 25.79 -24.20
N ASN A 459 -2.82 26.91 -23.49
CA ASN A 459 -2.21 28.21 -23.80
C ASN A 459 -2.31 28.57 -25.30
N CYS A 460 -3.50 28.35 -25.88
CA CYS A 460 -3.80 28.53 -27.30
C CYS A 460 -3.05 27.60 -28.28
N ARG A 461 -2.25 26.64 -27.81
CA ARG A 461 -1.58 25.62 -28.64
C ARG A 461 -2.46 24.38 -28.79
N PRO A 462 -2.55 23.77 -29.98
CA PRO A 462 -3.31 22.55 -30.17
C PRO A 462 -2.64 21.37 -29.48
N VAL A 463 -3.44 20.53 -28.82
CA VAL A 463 -3.00 19.26 -28.22
C VAL A 463 -3.77 18.13 -28.88
N ALA A 464 -3.04 17.13 -29.37
CA ALA A 464 -3.64 15.97 -30.01
C ALA A 464 -3.92 14.88 -28.98
N ALA A 465 -5.15 14.39 -28.93
CA ALA A 465 -5.54 13.21 -28.16
C ALA A 465 -5.50 11.97 -29.05
N MET A 466 -4.93 10.88 -28.56
CA MET A 466 -4.84 9.59 -29.28
C MET A 466 -4.83 8.41 -28.32
N LEU A 467 -5.19 7.22 -28.79
CA LEU A 467 -4.91 6.00 -28.02
C LEU A 467 -3.41 5.78 -27.95
N SER A 468 -2.94 5.45 -26.76
CA SER A 468 -1.53 5.20 -26.50
C SER A 468 -1.07 3.89 -27.13
N ASP A 469 0.17 3.84 -27.57
CA ASP A 469 0.76 2.63 -28.13
C ASP A 469 0.76 1.48 -27.08
N PRO A 470 0.48 0.23 -27.48
CA PRO A 470 0.48 -0.91 -26.55
C PRO A 470 1.80 -1.07 -25.75
N SER A 471 2.95 -0.67 -26.29
CA SER A 471 4.23 -0.71 -25.58
C SER A 471 4.32 0.30 -24.43
N VAL A 472 3.70 1.48 -24.58
CA VAL A 472 3.59 2.49 -23.52
C VAL A 472 2.68 1.96 -22.41
N ARG A 473 1.57 1.32 -22.77
CA ARG A 473 0.68 0.65 -21.83
C ARG A 473 1.41 -0.47 -21.08
N CYS A 474 2.11 -1.37 -21.77
CA CYS A 474 2.89 -2.43 -21.13
C CYS A 474 3.98 -1.88 -20.19
N SER A 475 4.58 -0.74 -20.54
CA SER A 475 5.52 -0.06 -19.65
C SER A 475 4.79 0.43 -18.42
N PHE A 476 3.71 1.19 -18.57
CA PHE A 476 2.89 1.70 -17.46
C PHE A 476 2.45 0.61 -16.47
N LEU A 477 2.05 -0.55 -16.97
CA LEU A 477 1.64 -1.69 -16.15
C LEU A 477 2.78 -2.33 -15.35
N LYS A 478 4.02 -2.27 -15.84
CA LYS A 478 5.19 -2.73 -15.08
C LYS A 478 5.54 -1.76 -13.95
N TRP A 479 5.26 -0.47 -14.13
CA TRP A 479 5.66 0.58 -13.21
C TRP A 479 4.71 0.72 -12.02
N LEU A 480 3.39 0.65 -12.22
CA LEU A 480 2.42 0.66 -11.12
C LEU A 480 1.70 -0.69 -11.02
N PRO A 481 2.31 -1.70 -10.36
CA PRO A 481 1.69 -3.01 -10.17
C PRO A 481 0.53 -2.90 -9.16
N GLY A 482 -0.64 -2.52 -9.63
CA GLY A 482 -1.89 -2.68 -8.91
C GLY A 482 -2.49 -4.06 -9.20
N SER A 483 -2.90 -4.78 -8.16
CA SER A 483 -3.63 -6.06 -8.23
C SER A 483 -5.05 -5.84 -8.71
N THR A 484 -5.22 -5.54 -9.99
CA THR A 484 -6.53 -5.47 -10.63
C THR A 484 -6.45 -6.13 -11.99
N SER A 485 -6.11 -7.41 -12.01
CA SER A 485 -6.25 -8.25 -13.22
C SER A 485 -7.69 -8.31 -13.73
N THR A 486 -8.64 -7.82 -12.95
CA THR A 486 -10.06 -7.74 -13.25
C THR A 486 -10.46 -6.46 -13.99
N PHE A 487 -9.71 -5.36 -13.90
CA PHE A 487 -10.15 -4.07 -14.46
C PHE A 487 -9.90 -3.96 -15.97
N ASP A 488 -10.91 -3.47 -16.69
CA ASP A 488 -10.76 -3.04 -18.08
C ASP A 488 -10.01 -1.71 -18.13
N ARG A 489 -8.92 -1.65 -18.89
CA ARG A 489 -8.04 -0.47 -18.92
C ARG A 489 -8.02 0.18 -20.29
N SER A 490 -8.15 1.50 -20.32
CA SER A 490 -7.98 2.33 -21.52
C SER A 490 -6.92 3.40 -21.27
N LEU A 491 -5.98 3.60 -22.20
CA LEU A 491 -4.87 4.55 -22.03
C LEU A 491 -4.92 5.65 -23.10
N LEU A 492 -5.37 6.84 -22.70
CA LEU A 492 -5.46 8.02 -23.55
C LEU A 492 -4.17 8.84 -23.47
N SER A 493 -3.60 9.23 -24.60
CA SER A 493 -2.41 10.09 -24.70
C SER A 493 -2.78 11.46 -25.22
N PHE A 494 -2.24 12.51 -24.59
CA PHE A 494 -2.31 13.89 -25.03
C PHE A 494 -0.91 14.39 -25.30
N THR A 495 -0.63 14.83 -26.53
CA THR A 495 0.72 15.23 -26.95
C THR A 495 0.77 16.72 -27.29
N ASP A 496 1.63 17.46 -26.57
CA ASP A 496 2.07 18.81 -26.96
C ASP A 496 3.44 18.71 -27.62
N THR A 497 3.45 18.67 -28.95
CA THR A 497 4.67 18.57 -29.76
C THR A 497 5.59 19.79 -29.60
N SER A 498 5.04 20.94 -29.22
CA SER A 498 5.82 22.19 -29.08
C SER A 498 6.74 22.16 -27.86
N ASN A 499 6.32 21.47 -26.80
CA ASN A 499 7.09 21.33 -25.56
C ASN A 499 7.70 19.93 -25.37
N ASN A 500 7.52 19.04 -26.35
CA ASN A 500 7.90 17.63 -26.27
C ASN A 500 7.39 16.99 -24.96
N CYS A 501 6.12 17.25 -24.63
CA CYS A 501 5.47 16.79 -23.42
C CYS A 501 4.32 15.87 -23.79
N VAL A 502 4.18 14.78 -23.02
CA VAL A 502 3.11 13.80 -23.23
C VAL A 502 2.43 13.51 -21.89
N LEU A 503 1.10 13.60 -21.88
CA LEU A 503 0.27 13.15 -20.77
C LEU A 503 -0.43 11.86 -21.16
N HIS A 504 -0.32 10.85 -20.32
CA HIS A 504 -1.03 9.59 -20.42
C HIS A 504 -2.07 9.50 -19.30
N LEU A 505 -3.32 9.19 -19.64
CA LEU A 505 -4.40 8.96 -18.68
C LEU A 505 -4.87 7.51 -18.83
N GLU A 506 -4.55 6.68 -17.83
CA GLU A 506 -5.10 5.33 -17.69
C GLU A 506 -6.43 5.41 -16.93
N VAL A 507 -7.50 5.00 -17.62
CA VAL A 507 -8.83 4.83 -17.04
C VAL A 507 -9.00 3.34 -16.74
N CYS A 508 -9.05 3.01 -15.45
CA CYS A 508 -9.26 1.66 -14.94
C CYS A 508 -10.74 1.50 -14.58
N VAL A 509 -11.46 0.71 -15.36
CA VAL A 509 -12.89 0.42 -15.18
C VAL A 509 -13.06 -0.92 -14.48
N GLU A 510 -13.78 -0.93 -13.36
CA GLU A 510 -14.12 -2.18 -12.69
C GLU A 510 -15.12 -3.00 -13.55
N PRO A 511 -14.89 -4.31 -13.77
CA PRO A 511 -15.83 -5.11 -14.53
C PRO A 511 -17.14 -5.24 -13.76
N ALA A 512 -18.27 -5.11 -14.48
CA ALA A 512 -19.61 -5.16 -13.93
C ALA A 512 -20.01 -6.52 -13.34
#